data_AF-A0A847VG89-F1
#
_entry.id   AF-A0A847VG89-F1
#
_cell.length_a   1.000
_cell.length_b   1.000
_cell.length_c   1.000
_cell.angle_alpha   90.00
_cell.angle_beta   90.00
_cell.angle_gamma   90.00
#
_symmetry.space_group_name_H-M   'P 1'
#
loop_
_entity.id
_entity.type
_entity.pdbx_description
1 polymer ?
#
loop_
_entity_poly.entity_id
_entity_poly.type
_entity_poly.pdbx_seq_one_letter_code
_entity_poly.pdbx_strand_id
1 'polypeptide(L)'
;YKGTKTVAVTPDYSEVAKLADLWLHPKQGTDAALAMALAHVVLKEFYFERRVPYFEDYARRYTDLPMLVLLEERTLADGTQALAPGRYLRASDFEGRLGQDNNPEWKTVAFDENGRAVLPQGSVGFRWGPEGRSDAGQWNLEAKDAQRRAVTLRLSLAEGGAAAPAAVALPYFGGIANPHFKSNPQPGGELRIAQVPVARLDLGGGRSAAVATVFDLQAAQFGVADGQPRSYDDNAPYTPAWAEAVTGVPRAQIVTVAREFAANAEKTQGRSMIIIGAGMNHWYHADMNYRGVINLLMLCGCIGQSGGGWAHYVGQEKLRPQTGWTALAFALDWARPPRQQASTSFFYAHTDQWRYEKLDMAEIASPLADRKVWGGAMIDYNVRAERMGWLPSAPQLARNPIRVAADAQAAGLDARDYVVKALQDGTLRLSCEDPDAPENWPRNLFVWRSNLLGSSGKGHEYFLKHLLGAEHGVQGKDLGPQDARPAEVKWHEKAPEGKLDLLVTLDFRMSTTCLYSDIVLPSASWYEKNDLNTSDMHPFIHPLSAAVDPVWQARSDWEIYKGLAKAFAEVCVGHLGVEKEVVLTPLMHDTPGELGQPLDVKEWKRGQCELVPGRTAPAVSVIERDYPNVHD
;
A
#
# COMPACT_ATOMS: atom_id res chain seq x y z
N TYR A 1 -1.99 -29.76 -21.46
CA TYR A 1 -1.25 -30.77 -22.26
C TYR A 1 0.08 -31.21 -21.67
N LYS A 2 0.89 -30.32 -21.06
CA LYS A 2 2.14 -30.71 -20.36
C LYS A 2 1.92 -31.37 -18.98
N GLY A 3 0.75 -31.95 -18.73
CA GLY A 3 0.38 -32.56 -17.45
C GLY A 3 0.11 -31.60 -16.28
N THR A 4 0.20 -30.28 -16.47
CA THR A 4 -0.16 -29.30 -15.42
C THR A 4 -1.67 -29.29 -15.17
N LYS A 5 -2.06 -29.49 -13.91
CA LYS A 5 -3.44 -29.29 -13.43
C LYS A 5 -3.74 -27.81 -13.23
N THR A 6 -4.97 -27.41 -13.50
CA THR A 6 -5.48 -26.04 -13.41
C THR A 6 -6.77 -25.99 -12.62
N VAL A 7 -6.90 -25.00 -11.73
CA VAL A 7 -8.12 -24.77 -10.93
C VAL A 7 -8.58 -23.33 -11.17
N ALA A 8 -9.84 -23.17 -11.56
CA ALA A 8 -10.49 -21.86 -11.66
C ALA A 8 -11.22 -21.55 -10.36
N VAL A 9 -11.00 -20.36 -9.81
CA VAL A 9 -11.69 -19.88 -8.60
C VAL A 9 -12.46 -18.61 -8.97
N THR A 10 -13.74 -18.78 -9.30
CA THR A 10 -14.62 -17.66 -9.70
C THR A 10 -16.04 -17.91 -9.20
N PRO A 11 -16.76 -16.89 -8.70
CA PRO A 11 -18.12 -17.04 -8.17
C PRO A 11 -19.12 -17.50 -9.25
N ASP A 12 -18.91 -17.08 -10.49
CA ASP A 12 -19.67 -17.46 -11.68
C ASP A 12 -18.90 -18.47 -12.55
N TYR A 13 -19.61 -19.14 -13.46
CA TYR A 13 -19.00 -20.02 -14.45
C TYR A 13 -18.38 -19.19 -15.59
N SER A 14 -17.28 -18.54 -15.26
CA SER A 14 -16.54 -17.64 -16.15
C SER A 14 -15.82 -18.40 -17.28
N GLU A 15 -15.31 -17.67 -18.27
CA GLU A 15 -14.58 -18.29 -19.40
C GLU A 15 -13.36 -19.13 -18.95
N VAL A 16 -12.68 -18.73 -17.87
CA VAL A 16 -11.54 -19.49 -17.33
C VAL A 16 -11.98 -20.82 -16.73
N ALA A 17 -13.20 -20.93 -16.20
CA ALA A 17 -13.71 -22.19 -15.65
C ALA A 17 -13.80 -23.28 -16.72
N LYS A 18 -14.15 -22.92 -17.96
CA LYS A 18 -14.16 -23.85 -19.11
C LYS A 18 -12.77 -24.45 -19.41
N LEU A 19 -11.70 -23.72 -19.08
CA LEU A 19 -10.32 -24.12 -19.38
C LEU A 19 -9.66 -24.90 -18.25
N ALA A 20 -10.33 -25.02 -17.09
CA ALA A 20 -9.77 -25.61 -15.88
C ALA A 20 -10.20 -27.07 -15.65
N ASP A 21 -9.39 -27.81 -14.91
CA ASP A 21 -9.71 -29.19 -14.50
C ASP A 21 -10.69 -29.24 -13.31
N LEU A 22 -10.76 -28.16 -12.54
CA LEU A 22 -11.67 -27.98 -11.41
C LEU A 22 -12.13 -26.53 -11.33
N TRP A 23 -13.41 -26.33 -11.02
CA TRP A 23 -13.98 -25.02 -10.74
C TRP A 23 -14.44 -24.95 -9.27
N LEU A 24 -13.86 -24.03 -8.52
CA LEU A 24 -14.33 -23.63 -7.19
C LEU A 24 -15.09 -22.31 -7.30
N HIS A 25 -16.23 -22.22 -6.63
CA HIS A 25 -17.13 -21.06 -6.74
C HIS A 25 -17.44 -20.42 -5.38
N PRO A 26 -16.44 -19.80 -4.71
CA PRO A 26 -16.69 -19.09 -3.46
C PRO A 26 -17.67 -17.94 -3.70
N LYS A 27 -18.43 -17.56 -2.66
CA LYS A 27 -19.16 -16.30 -2.62
C LYS A 27 -18.18 -15.16 -2.94
N GLN A 28 -18.51 -14.30 -3.89
CA GLN A 28 -17.61 -13.23 -4.35
C GLN A 28 -17.16 -12.34 -3.20
N GLY A 29 -15.87 -12.07 -3.04
CA GLY A 29 -15.35 -11.23 -1.95
C GLY A 29 -15.09 -11.98 -0.65
N THR A 30 -15.28 -13.30 -0.63
CA THR A 30 -14.91 -14.18 0.51
C THR A 30 -13.62 -14.97 0.25
N ASP A 31 -12.89 -14.63 -0.81
CA ASP A 31 -11.72 -15.36 -1.30
C ASP A 31 -10.57 -15.45 -0.28
N ALA A 32 -10.38 -14.42 0.55
CA ALA A 32 -9.45 -14.47 1.67
C ALA A 32 -9.74 -15.63 2.63
N ALA A 33 -11.02 -15.93 2.91
CA ALA A 33 -11.39 -17.05 3.78
C ALA A 33 -10.96 -18.40 3.17
N LEU A 34 -11.14 -18.57 1.86
CA LEU A 34 -10.66 -19.73 1.14
C LEU A 34 -9.12 -19.84 1.20
N ALA A 35 -8.41 -18.75 0.90
CA ALA A 35 -6.95 -18.75 0.91
C ALA A 35 -6.36 -19.05 2.29
N MET A 36 -6.96 -18.50 3.35
CA MET A 36 -6.56 -18.78 4.74
C MET A 36 -6.75 -20.25 5.10
N ALA A 37 -7.85 -20.89 4.65
CA ALA A 37 -8.09 -22.31 4.88
C ALA A 37 -7.18 -23.24 4.05
N LEU A 38 -6.80 -22.82 2.83
CA LEU A 38 -5.77 -23.53 2.07
C LEU A 38 -4.43 -23.50 2.83
N ALA A 39 -4.02 -22.33 3.29
CA ALA A 39 -2.78 -22.17 4.06
C ALA A 39 -2.82 -22.88 5.42
N HIS A 40 -3.99 -22.97 6.08
CA HIS A 40 -4.18 -23.78 7.29
C HIS A 40 -3.78 -25.24 7.05
N VAL A 41 -4.27 -25.85 5.95
CA VAL A 41 -3.94 -27.23 5.59
C VAL A 41 -2.43 -27.38 5.33
N VAL A 42 -1.82 -26.43 4.61
CA VAL A 42 -0.37 -26.44 4.35
C VAL A 42 0.45 -26.33 5.63
N LEU A 43 0.13 -25.40 6.52
CA LEU A 43 0.82 -25.27 7.81
C LEU A 43 0.71 -26.57 8.62
N LYS A 44 -0.51 -27.07 8.80
CA LYS A 44 -0.74 -28.28 9.60
C LYS A 44 0.04 -29.48 9.04
N GLU A 45 -0.08 -29.77 7.75
CA GLU A 45 0.49 -30.99 7.17
C GLU A 45 1.98 -30.88 6.83
N PHE A 46 2.47 -29.71 6.38
CA PHE A 46 3.80 -29.55 5.79
C PHE A 46 4.82 -28.79 6.67
N TYR A 47 4.37 -28.27 7.82
CA TYR A 47 5.23 -27.66 8.84
C TYR A 47 5.12 -28.31 10.21
N PHE A 48 3.92 -28.74 10.65
CA PHE A 48 3.74 -29.31 11.99
C PHE A 48 3.71 -30.85 12.01
N GLU A 49 2.88 -31.48 11.19
CA GLU A 49 2.77 -32.95 11.14
C GLU A 49 3.96 -33.57 10.40
N ARG A 50 4.34 -32.99 9.25
CA ARG A 50 5.50 -33.40 8.47
C ARG A 50 6.30 -32.18 8.07
N ARG A 51 7.53 -32.08 8.55
CA ARG A 51 8.43 -30.96 8.26
C ARG A 51 9.06 -31.12 6.87
N VAL A 52 8.68 -30.25 5.92
CA VAL A 52 9.25 -30.28 4.56
C VAL A 52 10.52 -29.43 4.47
N PRO A 53 11.70 -30.02 4.22
CA PRO A 53 12.97 -29.27 4.28
C PRO A 53 13.03 -28.07 3.32
N TYR A 54 12.50 -28.22 2.10
CA TYR A 54 12.48 -27.13 1.13
C TYR A 54 11.64 -25.93 1.60
N PHE A 55 10.47 -26.18 2.19
CA PHE A 55 9.57 -25.13 2.68
C PHE A 55 10.15 -24.42 3.91
N GLU A 56 10.74 -25.18 4.84
CA GLU A 56 11.37 -24.58 6.02
C GLU A 56 12.61 -23.76 5.67
N ASP A 57 13.48 -24.26 4.78
CA ASP A 57 14.65 -23.49 4.33
C ASP A 57 14.23 -22.21 3.61
N TYR A 58 13.23 -22.30 2.72
CA TYR A 58 12.69 -21.13 2.05
C TYR A 58 12.14 -20.10 3.05
N ALA A 59 11.25 -20.54 3.94
CA ALA A 59 10.63 -19.68 4.95
C ALA A 59 11.69 -18.99 5.82
N ARG A 60 12.72 -19.74 6.24
CA ARG A 60 13.78 -19.24 7.10
C ARG A 60 14.64 -18.15 6.47
N ARG A 61 14.85 -18.20 5.15
CA ARG A 61 15.80 -17.31 4.45
C ARG A 61 15.14 -16.15 3.71
N TYR A 62 13.90 -16.32 3.24
CA TYR A 62 13.27 -15.40 2.30
C TYR A 62 11.98 -14.77 2.84
N THR A 63 11.71 -14.94 4.13
CA THR A 63 10.55 -14.32 4.79
C THR A 63 10.97 -13.72 6.13
N ASP A 64 10.06 -12.96 6.71
CA ASP A 64 10.17 -12.44 8.07
C ASP A 64 9.65 -13.43 9.13
N LEU A 65 9.25 -14.65 8.75
CA LEU A 65 8.73 -15.68 9.67
C LEU A 65 9.63 -15.93 10.89
N PRO A 66 10.98 -15.94 10.78
CA PRO A 66 11.87 -16.08 11.95
C PRO A 66 12.00 -14.84 12.85
N MET A 67 11.53 -13.66 12.40
CA MET A 67 11.76 -12.40 13.10
C MET A 67 10.91 -12.32 14.37
N LEU A 68 11.43 -11.63 15.38
CA LEU A 68 10.79 -11.46 16.68
C LEU A 68 9.86 -10.25 16.71
N VAL A 69 8.67 -10.46 17.26
CA VAL A 69 7.65 -9.45 17.53
C VAL A 69 7.54 -9.27 19.03
N LEU A 70 7.51 -8.00 19.47
CA LEU A 70 7.23 -7.65 20.87
C LEU A 70 5.76 -7.95 21.19
N LEU A 71 5.52 -8.53 22.36
CA LEU A 71 4.18 -8.76 22.87
C LEU A 71 3.86 -7.79 24.00
N GLU A 72 2.71 -7.13 23.89
CA GLU A 72 2.24 -6.14 24.84
C GLU A 72 1.16 -6.74 25.74
N GLU A 73 1.23 -6.46 27.04
CA GLU A 73 0.17 -6.85 27.98
C GLU A 73 -1.09 -6.03 27.74
N ARG A 74 -2.24 -6.71 27.68
CA ARG A 74 -3.55 -6.12 27.44
C ARG A 74 -4.59 -6.69 28.40
N THR A 75 -5.37 -5.79 28.99
CA THR A 75 -6.64 -6.12 29.65
C THR A 75 -7.74 -6.03 28.60
N LEU A 76 -8.40 -7.16 28.31
CA LEU A 76 -9.52 -7.21 27.36
C LEU A 76 -10.80 -6.64 28.00
N ALA A 77 -11.83 -6.42 27.17
CA ALA A 77 -13.09 -5.81 27.61
C ALA A 77 -13.83 -6.60 28.71
N ASP A 78 -13.61 -7.93 28.76
CA ASP A 78 -14.16 -8.82 29.79
C ASP A 78 -13.28 -8.93 31.05
N GLY A 79 -12.17 -8.18 31.11
CA GLY A 79 -11.20 -8.18 32.21
C GLY A 79 -10.10 -9.23 32.07
N THR A 80 -10.14 -10.10 31.05
CA THR A 80 -9.12 -11.13 30.82
C THR A 80 -7.77 -10.48 30.49
N GLN A 81 -6.70 -11.00 31.09
CA GLN A 81 -5.33 -10.62 30.75
C GLN A 81 -4.83 -11.47 29.59
N ALA A 82 -4.36 -10.82 28.53
CA ALA A 82 -3.77 -11.46 27.37
C ALA A 82 -2.59 -10.64 26.83
N LEU A 83 -1.76 -11.28 26.03
CA LEU A 83 -0.75 -10.59 25.24
C LEU A 83 -1.34 -10.18 23.88
N ALA A 84 -0.84 -9.11 23.28
CA ALA A 84 -1.16 -8.72 21.91
C ALA A 84 0.12 -8.47 21.10
N PRO A 85 0.15 -8.84 19.80
CA PRO A 85 1.29 -8.52 18.95
C PRO A 85 1.46 -7.01 18.78
N GLY A 86 2.66 -6.50 19.08
CA GLY A 86 3.08 -5.13 18.84
C GLY A 86 3.99 -5.02 17.61
N ARG A 87 4.99 -4.14 17.67
CA ARG A 87 6.00 -3.99 16.60
C ARG A 87 7.07 -5.10 16.64
N TYR A 88 7.82 -5.24 15.55
CA TYR A 88 9.07 -6.02 15.57
C TYR A 88 10.04 -5.53 16.64
N LEU A 89 10.72 -6.47 17.28
CA LEU A 89 11.90 -6.21 18.10
C LEU A 89 13.04 -5.68 17.21
N ARG A 90 13.70 -4.61 17.65
CA ARG A 90 14.77 -3.92 16.91
C ARG A 90 16.09 -4.02 17.67
N ALA A 91 17.21 -3.86 16.98
CA ALA A 91 18.53 -3.79 17.63
C ALA A 91 18.57 -2.67 18.69
N SER A 92 17.91 -1.54 18.44
CA SER A 92 17.82 -0.39 19.36
C SER A 92 17.12 -0.68 20.69
N ASP A 93 16.38 -1.79 20.79
CA ASP A 93 15.70 -2.16 22.04
C ASP A 93 16.68 -2.67 23.10
N PHE A 94 17.80 -3.23 22.68
CA PHE A 94 18.85 -3.76 23.55
C PHE A 94 19.77 -2.66 24.07
N GLU A 95 20.22 -2.80 25.31
CA GLU A 95 21.38 -2.09 25.83
C GLU A 95 22.60 -2.40 24.94
N GLY A 96 23.37 -1.37 24.58
CA GLY A 96 24.46 -1.50 23.62
C GLY A 96 24.03 -1.77 22.17
N ARG A 97 22.72 -1.76 21.87
CA ARG A 97 22.15 -1.81 20.51
C ARG A 97 22.62 -2.98 19.65
N LEU A 98 22.96 -4.11 20.30
CA LEU A 98 23.60 -5.27 19.67
C LEU A 98 24.85 -4.91 18.81
N GLY A 99 25.60 -3.90 19.26
CA GLY A 99 26.81 -3.42 18.59
C GLY A 99 26.55 -2.72 17.25
N GLN A 100 25.35 -2.16 17.04
CA GLN A 100 25.00 -1.43 15.83
C GLN A 100 24.95 0.09 16.08
N ASP A 101 25.86 0.81 15.43
CA ASP A 101 25.89 2.28 15.48
C ASP A 101 25.00 2.92 14.40
N ASN A 102 24.92 2.29 13.23
CA ASN A 102 24.12 2.76 12.10
C ASN A 102 22.71 2.15 12.14
N ASN A 103 21.69 3.01 12.18
CA ASN A 103 20.26 2.67 12.09
C ASN A 103 19.79 1.44 12.91
N PRO A 104 20.20 1.30 14.20
CA PRO A 104 19.82 0.14 15.02
C PRO A 104 18.30 -0.05 15.17
N GLU A 105 17.53 1.04 15.10
CA GLU A 105 16.08 1.04 15.18
C GLU A 105 15.39 0.48 13.93
N TRP A 106 16.13 0.25 12.84
CA TRP A 106 15.64 -0.30 11.58
C TRP A 106 16.16 -1.71 11.27
N LYS A 107 16.76 -2.37 12.28
CA LYS A 107 17.33 -3.71 12.16
C LYS A 107 16.54 -4.71 13.00
N THR A 108 15.90 -5.68 12.35
CA THR A 108 15.08 -6.72 12.98
C THR A 108 15.94 -7.80 13.63
N VAL A 109 15.38 -8.45 14.65
CA VAL A 109 16.08 -9.44 15.48
C VAL A 109 15.40 -10.81 15.31
N ALA A 110 16.19 -11.88 15.29
CA ALA A 110 15.73 -13.27 15.28
C ALA A 110 16.52 -14.10 16.31
N PHE A 111 16.07 -15.32 16.59
CA PHE A 111 16.92 -16.30 17.28
C PHE A 111 17.67 -17.17 16.27
N ASP A 112 18.91 -17.53 16.57
CA ASP A 112 19.58 -18.65 15.90
C ASP A 112 19.10 -20.01 16.46
N GLU A 113 19.52 -21.10 15.82
CA GLU A 113 19.21 -22.46 16.25
C GLU A 113 19.65 -22.79 17.69
N ASN A 114 20.64 -22.07 18.22
CA ASN A 114 21.14 -22.21 19.59
C ASN A 114 20.38 -21.32 20.60
N GLY A 115 19.37 -20.56 20.14
CA GLY A 115 18.58 -19.66 20.97
C GLY A 115 19.26 -18.33 21.29
N ARG A 116 20.31 -17.95 20.57
CA ARG A 116 20.95 -16.63 20.72
C ARG A 116 20.21 -15.60 19.88
N ALA A 117 19.93 -14.43 20.46
CA ALA A 117 19.41 -13.29 19.70
C ALA A 117 20.49 -12.79 18.73
N VAL A 118 20.12 -12.67 17.45
CA VAL A 118 21.01 -12.29 16.35
C VAL A 118 20.34 -11.25 15.45
N LEU A 119 21.17 -10.49 14.75
CA LEU A 119 20.75 -9.56 13.71
C LEU A 119 21.06 -10.15 12.34
N PRO A 120 20.11 -10.81 11.65
CA PRO A 120 20.33 -11.26 10.29
C PRO A 120 20.60 -10.08 9.34
N GLN A 121 21.43 -10.30 8.33
CA GLN A 121 21.65 -9.33 7.26
C GLN A 121 20.37 -9.08 6.45
N GLY A 122 20.30 -7.94 5.76
CA GLY A 122 19.22 -7.65 4.80
C GLY A 122 18.10 -6.72 5.28
N SER A 123 17.93 -6.50 6.59
CA SER A 123 16.97 -5.51 7.10
C SER A 123 17.29 -4.09 6.56
N VAL A 124 16.27 -3.23 6.44
CA VAL A 124 16.40 -1.91 5.79
C VAL A 124 17.44 -0.99 6.47
N GLY A 125 17.69 -1.18 7.77
CA GLY A 125 18.74 -0.43 8.48
C GLY A 125 20.15 -0.65 7.93
N PHE A 126 20.42 -1.73 7.20
CA PHE A 126 21.71 -1.96 6.53
C PHE A 126 21.83 -1.27 5.16
N ARG A 127 20.71 -0.86 4.56
CA ARG A 127 20.64 -0.30 3.20
C ARG A 127 21.28 1.08 3.12
N TRP A 128 20.95 1.94 4.07
CA TRP A 128 21.36 3.35 4.10
C TRP A 128 22.30 3.66 5.26
N GLY A 129 22.98 4.80 5.15
CA GLY A 129 23.93 5.30 6.15
C GLY A 129 25.08 6.05 5.49
N PRO A 130 25.95 6.71 6.27
CA PRO A 130 27.11 7.41 5.75
C PRO A 130 28.10 6.46 5.06
N GLU A 131 28.93 7.00 4.16
CA GLU A 131 30.04 6.26 3.57
C GLU A 131 31.06 5.84 4.64
N GLY A 132 31.72 4.70 4.44
CA GLY A 132 32.75 4.18 5.36
C GLY A 132 32.22 3.44 6.60
N ARG A 133 30.90 3.27 6.74
CA ARG A 133 30.28 2.49 7.83
C ARG A 133 30.70 1.01 7.82
N SER A 134 30.85 0.42 9.01
CA SER A 134 31.36 -0.95 9.19
C SER A 134 30.41 -2.05 8.69
N ASP A 135 29.12 -1.72 8.58
CA ASP A 135 28.03 -2.59 8.11
C ASP A 135 27.70 -2.40 6.63
N ALA A 136 28.50 -1.64 5.87
CA ALA A 136 28.38 -1.54 4.42
C ALA A 136 28.48 -2.94 3.76
N GLY A 137 27.65 -3.17 2.73
CA GLY A 137 27.54 -4.45 2.04
C GLY A 137 26.67 -5.50 2.73
N GLN A 138 26.09 -5.22 3.90
CA GLN A 138 25.22 -6.15 4.65
C GLN A 138 23.72 -6.06 4.29
N TRP A 139 23.34 -5.27 3.27
CA TRP A 139 21.99 -5.29 2.71
C TRP A 139 21.88 -6.38 1.63
N ASN A 140 21.80 -7.63 2.10
CA ASN A 140 21.68 -8.84 1.28
C ASN A 140 20.97 -9.94 2.10
N LEU A 141 20.58 -11.04 1.43
CA LEU A 141 19.89 -12.18 2.06
C LEU A 141 20.82 -13.39 2.30
N GLU A 142 22.13 -13.16 2.48
CA GLU A 142 23.02 -14.22 2.92
C GLU A 142 22.60 -14.73 4.31
N ALA A 143 22.75 -16.03 4.55
CA ALA A 143 22.49 -16.65 5.85
C ALA A 143 23.60 -16.30 6.87
N LYS A 144 23.75 -15.01 7.13
CA LYS A 144 24.75 -14.43 8.03
C LYS A 144 24.12 -13.39 8.96
N ASP A 145 24.73 -13.23 10.12
CA ASP A 145 24.40 -12.13 11.02
C ASP A 145 25.21 -10.85 10.73
N ALA A 146 24.96 -9.79 11.50
CA ALA A 146 25.63 -8.50 11.39
C ALA A 146 27.14 -8.56 11.68
N GLN A 147 27.60 -9.63 12.36
CA GLN A 147 29.01 -9.94 12.59
C GLN A 147 29.60 -10.81 11.48
N ARG A 148 28.86 -11.04 10.40
CA ARG A 148 29.23 -11.86 9.22
C ARG A 148 29.45 -13.34 9.55
N ARG A 149 28.89 -13.82 10.67
CA ARG A 149 28.93 -15.23 11.06
C ARG A 149 27.77 -15.96 10.38
N ALA A 150 28.01 -17.18 9.91
CA ALA A 150 26.94 -18.02 9.36
C ALA A 150 25.89 -18.29 10.44
N VAL A 151 24.60 -18.21 10.06
CA VAL A 151 23.50 -18.39 11.01
C VAL A 151 22.30 -19.08 10.38
N THR A 152 21.71 -20.00 11.13
CA THR A 152 20.42 -20.64 10.82
C THR A 152 19.39 -20.07 11.78
N LEU A 153 18.43 -19.29 11.27
CA LEU A 153 17.42 -18.61 12.09
C LEU A 153 16.34 -19.58 12.54
N ARG A 154 15.87 -19.59 13.78
CA ARG A 154 14.78 -20.46 14.24
C ARG A 154 13.42 -19.95 13.74
N LEU A 155 12.55 -20.86 13.26
CA LEU A 155 11.18 -20.50 12.83
C LEU A 155 10.24 -20.41 14.02
N SER A 156 10.13 -21.48 14.83
CA SER A 156 9.23 -21.52 15.99
C SER A 156 10.00 -21.51 17.31
N LEU A 157 9.54 -20.75 18.29
CA LEU A 157 10.13 -20.76 19.63
C LEU A 157 9.88 -22.06 20.39
N ALA A 158 8.91 -22.88 19.96
CA ALA A 158 8.65 -24.19 20.54
C ALA A 158 9.85 -25.16 20.39
N GLU A 159 10.74 -24.93 19.42
CA GLU A 159 11.90 -25.78 19.14
C GLU A 159 13.05 -25.62 20.15
N GLY A 160 12.99 -24.60 21.03
CA GLY A 160 14.14 -24.16 21.83
C GLY A 160 14.10 -24.41 23.34
N GLY A 161 13.03 -25.02 23.86
CA GLY A 161 12.85 -25.33 25.30
C GLY A 161 12.69 -24.14 26.25
N ALA A 162 13.05 -22.92 25.84
CA ALA A 162 12.98 -21.70 26.67
C ALA A 162 11.65 -20.92 26.55
N ALA A 163 10.77 -21.32 25.62
CA ALA A 163 9.46 -20.68 25.43
C ALA A 163 8.36 -21.46 26.14
N ALA A 164 7.37 -20.72 26.66
CA ALA A 164 6.17 -21.30 27.26
C ALA A 164 4.93 -20.83 26.48
N PRO A 165 3.87 -21.66 26.35
CA PRO A 165 2.60 -21.21 25.80
C PRO A 165 2.02 -20.05 26.61
N ALA A 166 1.62 -18.98 25.93
CA ALA A 166 0.92 -17.85 26.52
C ALA A 166 -0.30 -17.46 25.69
N ALA A 167 -1.32 -16.94 26.35
CA ALA A 167 -2.54 -16.46 25.72
C ALA A 167 -2.27 -15.15 24.94
N VAL A 168 -2.40 -15.21 23.62
CA VAL A 168 -2.27 -14.07 22.72
C VAL A 168 -3.61 -13.77 22.06
N ALA A 169 -4.07 -12.53 22.17
CA ALA A 169 -5.28 -12.03 21.54
C ALA A 169 -5.01 -11.60 20.08
N LEU A 170 -5.83 -12.10 19.18
CA LEU A 170 -5.76 -11.87 17.75
C LEU A 170 -7.12 -11.40 17.21
N PRO A 171 -7.17 -10.40 16.32
CA PRO A 171 -8.43 -9.90 15.78
C PRO A 171 -9.09 -10.93 14.84
N TYR A 172 -10.42 -11.02 14.92
CA TYR A 172 -11.26 -11.90 14.13
C TYR A 172 -12.52 -11.18 13.64
N PHE A 173 -12.60 -10.91 12.35
CA PHE A 173 -13.74 -10.18 11.75
C PHE A 173 -14.78 -11.09 11.09
N GLY A 174 -14.51 -12.40 10.99
CA GLY A 174 -15.39 -13.35 10.29
C GLY A 174 -16.76 -13.54 10.95
N GLY A 175 -16.94 -13.08 12.19
CA GLY A 175 -18.21 -13.12 12.93
C GLY A 175 -19.13 -11.93 12.72
N ILE A 176 -18.65 -10.85 12.08
CA ILE A 176 -19.45 -9.63 11.90
C ILE A 176 -20.62 -9.92 10.96
N ALA A 177 -21.83 -9.65 11.44
CA ALA A 177 -23.05 -9.90 10.68
C ALA A 177 -23.13 -8.99 9.45
N ASN A 178 -23.57 -9.55 8.33
CA ASN A 178 -23.79 -8.81 7.10
C ASN A 178 -25.06 -9.32 6.39
N PRO A 179 -25.91 -8.45 5.82
CA PRO A 179 -27.16 -8.86 5.18
C PRO A 179 -26.96 -9.75 3.93
N HIS A 180 -25.78 -9.75 3.32
CA HIS A 180 -25.54 -10.40 2.02
C HIS A 180 -24.44 -11.48 2.05
N PHE A 181 -23.76 -11.64 3.19
CA PHE A 181 -22.65 -12.56 3.38
C PHE A 181 -22.87 -13.39 4.64
N LYS A 182 -22.54 -14.67 4.57
CA LYS A 182 -22.61 -15.54 5.74
C LYS A 182 -21.48 -15.15 6.71
N SER A 183 -21.85 -14.78 7.93
CA SER A 183 -20.91 -14.62 9.03
C SER A 183 -20.76 -15.95 9.80
N ASN A 184 -19.64 -16.08 10.49
CA ASN A 184 -19.33 -17.23 11.34
C ASN A 184 -18.96 -16.70 12.75
N PRO A 185 -19.96 -16.39 13.60
CA PRO A 185 -19.70 -15.88 14.93
C PRO A 185 -19.01 -16.94 15.79
N GLN A 186 -18.05 -16.49 16.61
CA GLN A 186 -17.23 -17.34 17.47
C GLN A 186 -17.39 -16.91 18.93
N PRO A 187 -17.16 -17.78 19.92
CA PRO A 187 -17.37 -17.45 21.33
C PRO A 187 -16.60 -16.22 21.83
N GLY A 188 -15.41 -15.94 21.27
CA GLY A 188 -14.61 -14.76 21.59
C GLY A 188 -15.03 -13.47 20.89
N GLY A 189 -16.15 -13.47 20.15
CA GLY A 189 -16.64 -12.32 19.40
C GLY A 189 -15.66 -11.90 18.31
N GLU A 190 -15.19 -10.65 18.36
CA GLU A 190 -14.19 -10.12 17.42
C GLU A 190 -12.75 -10.49 17.80
N LEU A 191 -12.55 -11.25 18.88
CA LEU A 191 -11.23 -11.68 19.34
C LEU A 191 -11.11 -13.19 19.32
N ARG A 192 -9.93 -13.65 18.94
CA ARG A 192 -9.50 -15.04 19.11
C ARG A 192 -8.32 -15.06 20.06
N ILE A 193 -8.43 -15.83 21.13
CA ILE A 193 -7.32 -16.08 22.06
C ILE A 193 -6.66 -17.39 21.65
N ALA A 194 -5.37 -17.33 21.30
CA ALA A 194 -4.58 -18.49 20.90
C ALA A 194 -3.41 -18.69 21.87
N GLN A 195 -3.01 -19.95 22.07
CA GLN A 195 -1.79 -20.28 22.80
C GLN A 195 -0.61 -20.18 21.84
N VAL A 196 0.35 -19.29 22.14
CA VAL A 196 1.53 -19.04 21.32
C VAL A 196 2.79 -19.32 22.15
N PRO A 197 3.82 -19.99 21.59
CA PRO A 197 5.12 -20.08 22.22
C PRO A 197 5.74 -18.68 22.42
N VAL A 198 5.88 -18.26 23.67
CA VAL A 198 6.45 -16.96 24.04
C VAL A 198 7.71 -17.13 24.86
N ALA A 199 8.76 -16.39 24.49
CA ALA A 199 9.98 -16.28 25.28
C ALA A 199 10.04 -14.92 25.99
N ARG A 200 10.66 -14.89 27.18
CA ARG A 200 11.07 -13.64 27.82
C ARG A 200 12.55 -13.40 27.53
N LEU A 201 12.83 -12.26 26.92
CA LEU A 201 14.17 -11.88 26.49
C LEU A 201 14.69 -10.72 27.34
N ASP A 202 15.92 -10.86 27.84
CA ASP A 202 16.64 -9.77 28.50
C ASP A 202 17.14 -8.77 27.45
N LEU A 203 16.79 -7.50 27.63
CA LEU A 203 17.18 -6.39 26.77
C LEU A 203 18.33 -5.58 27.38
N GLY A 204 18.87 -5.98 28.53
CA GLY A 204 19.89 -5.24 29.27
C GLY A 204 19.32 -4.07 30.08
N GLY A 205 20.13 -3.56 31.01
CA GLY A 205 19.74 -2.48 31.93
C GLY A 205 18.57 -2.85 32.86
N GLY A 206 18.37 -4.15 33.14
CA GLY A 206 17.25 -4.66 33.94
C GLY A 206 15.90 -4.69 33.21
N ARG A 207 15.86 -4.44 31.90
CA ARG A 207 14.64 -4.50 31.08
C ARG A 207 14.50 -5.88 30.43
N SER A 208 13.28 -6.37 30.33
CA SER A 208 12.96 -7.59 29.59
C SER A 208 11.71 -7.41 28.75
N ALA A 209 11.57 -8.18 27.66
CA ALA A 209 10.38 -8.18 26.82
C ALA A 209 9.86 -9.59 26.57
N ALA A 210 8.53 -9.72 26.46
CA ALA A 210 7.89 -10.92 25.92
C ALA A 210 7.94 -10.87 24.39
N VAL A 211 8.35 -11.96 23.75
CA VAL A 211 8.50 -12.06 22.30
C VAL A 211 7.95 -13.37 21.75
N ALA A 212 7.42 -13.30 20.53
CA ALA A 212 7.10 -14.46 19.69
C ALA A 212 7.68 -14.26 18.29
N THR A 213 7.84 -15.34 17.53
CA THR A 213 8.20 -15.23 16.11
C THR A 213 6.97 -14.87 15.28
N VAL A 214 7.18 -14.26 14.10
CA VAL A 214 6.10 -14.07 13.13
C VAL A 214 5.49 -15.42 12.71
N PHE A 215 6.30 -16.47 12.59
CA PHE A 215 5.84 -17.83 12.29
C PHE A 215 4.83 -18.33 13.32
N ASP A 216 5.17 -18.26 14.61
CA ASP A 216 4.30 -18.73 15.69
C ASP A 216 2.99 -17.93 15.74
N LEU A 217 3.07 -16.60 15.54
CA LEU A 217 1.90 -15.72 15.47
C LEU A 217 1.02 -16.01 14.24
N GLN A 218 1.63 -16.26 13.08
CA GLN A 218 0.90 -16.59 11.86
C GLN A 218 0.23 -17.97 11.98
N ALA A 219 0.95 -18.97 12.47
CA ALA A 219 0.40 -20.30 12.70
C ALA A 219 -0.79 -20.23 13.66
N ALA A 220 -0.65 -19.48 14.76
CA ALA A 220 -1.75 -19.20 15.66
C ALA A 220 -2.93 -18.51 14.96
N GLN A 221 -2.70 -17.43 14.19
CA GLN A 221 -3.75 -16.75 13.43
C GLN A 221 -4.49 -17.69 12.49
N PHE A 222 -3.79 -18.58 11.78
CA PHE A 222 -4.38 -19.49 10.78
C PHE A 222 -5.02 -20.73 11.42
N GLY A 223 -5.05 -20.81 12.74
CA GLY A 223 -5.70 -21.94 13.41
C GLY A 223 -4.79 -23.15 13.53
N VAL A 224 -3.47 -22.98 13.54
CA VAL A 224 -2.52 -24.08 13.68
C VAL A 224 -1.64 -23.76 14.89
N ALA A 225 -2.14 -24.04 16.09
CA ALA A 225 -1.38 -23.87 17.32
C ALA A 225 -1.84 -24.88 18.38
N ASP A 226 -0.90 -25.36 19.18
CA ASP A 226 -1.16 -26.22 20.36
C ASP A 226 -2.02 -27.46 20.07
N GLY A 227 -1.81 -28.10 18.90
CA GLY A 227 -2.56 -29.30 18.50
C GLY A 227 -4.04 -29.06 18.20
N GLN A 228 -4.47 -27.81 18.04
CA GLN A 228 -5.83 -27.39 17.71
C GLN A 228 -5.89 -26.65 16.37
N PRO A 229 -6.98 -26.81 15.61
CA PRO A 229 -8.05 -27.80 15.78
C PRO A 229 -7.57 -29.20 15.43
N ARG A 230 -8.19 -30.18 16.06
CA ARG A 230 -7.84 -31.59 15.90
C ARG A 230 -8.22 -32.09 14.51
N SER A 231 -9.36 -31.62 13.99
CA SER A 231 -9.90 -31.99 12.68
C SER A 231 -10.11 -30.78 11.77
N TYR A 232 -10.09 -31.01 10.46
CA TYR A 232 -10.56 -30.04 9.47
C TYR A 232 -12.08 -29.83 9.52
N ASP A 233 -12.81 -30.72 10.19
CA ASP A 233 -14.25 -30.60 10.43
C ASP A 233 -14.61 -29.70 11.61
N ASP A 234 -13.62 -29.33 12.44
CA ASP A 234 -13.84 -28.42 13.55
C ASP A 234 -14.15 -27.03 12.99
N ASN A 235 -15.29 -26.44 13.37
CA ASN A 235 -15.68 -25.09 12.96
C ASN A 235 -14.93 -24.00 13.76
N ALA A 236 -13.60 -24.07 13.74
CA ALA A 236 -12.71 -23.07 14.32
C ALA A 236 -12.26 -22.08 13.23
N PRO A 237 -11.91 -20.83 13.59
CA PRO A 237 -11.45 -19.84 12.63
C PRO A 237 -10.39 -20.37 11.66
N TYR A 238 -10.64 -20.16 10.36
CA TYR A 238 -9.74 -20.50 9.26
C TYR A 238 -9.55 -21.99 8.96
N THR A 239 -10.32 -22.89 9.57
CA THR A 239 -10.36 -24.29 9.12
C THR A 239 -11.11 -24.46 7.79
N PRO A 240 -10.95 -25.62 7.11
CA PRO A 240 -11.80 -25.96 5.97
C PRO A 240 -13.31 -25.95 6.29
N ALA A 241 -13.75 -26.44 7.45
CA ALA A 241 -15.16 -26.37 7.85
C ALA A 241 -15.67 -24.93 8.04
N TRP A 242 -14.84 -24.07 8.64
CA TRP A 242 -15.15 -22.65 8.78
C TRP A 242 -15.24 -21.96 7.43
N ALA A 243 -14.29 -22.21 6.53
CA ALA A 243 -14.29 -21.60 5.20
C ALA A 243 -15.45 -22.08 4.34
N GLU A 244 -15.89 -23.34 4.47
CA GLU A 244 -17.10 -23.83 3.81
C GLU A 244 -18.34 -23.03 4.25
N ALA A 245 -18.47 -22.72 5.55
CA ALA A 245 -19.57 -21.93 6.07
C ALA A 245 -19.59 -20.49 5.54
N VAL A 246 -18.41 -19.87 5.38
CA VAL A 246 -18.25 -18.48 4.91
C VAL A 246 -18.37 -18.39 3.38
N THR A 247 -17.66 -19.25 2.65
CA THR A 247 -17.48 -19.15 1.21
C THR A 247 -18.48 -19.99 0.41
N GLY A 248 -19.01 -21.06 1.01
CA GLY A 248 -19.80 -22.07 0.31
C GLY A 248 -19.00 -23.14 -0.45
N VAL A 249 -17.66 -23.06 -0.46
CA VAL A 249 -16.81 -24.07 -1.12
C VAL A 249 -16.72 -25.33 -0.25
N PRO A 250 -17.00 -26.53 -0.79
CA PRO A 250 -16.92 -27.77 -0.03
C PRO A 250 -15.53 -27.99 0.59
N ARG A 251 -15.48 -28.24 1.90
CA ARG A 251 -14.25 -28.43 2.69
C ARG A 251 -13.34 -29.52 2.12
N ALA A 252 -13.93 -30.58 1.56
CA ALA A 252 -13.19 -31.68 0.92
C ALA A 252 -12.40 -31.19 -0.31
N GLN A 253 -12.95 -30.25 -1.08
CA GLN A 253 -12.25 -29.64 -2.21
C GLN A 253 -11.15 -28.69 -1.73
N ILE A 254 -11.40 -27.91 -0.67
CA ILE A 254 -10.38 -27.05 -0.05
C ILE A 254 -9.16 -27.88 0.35
N VAL A 255 -9.39 -28.96 1.11
CA VAL A 255 -8.31 -29.87 1.55
C VAL A 255 -7.59 -30.51 0.37
N THR A 256 -8.32 -30.98 -0.64
CA THR A 256 -7.74 -31.62 -1.82
C THR A 256 -6.83 -30.65 -2.59
N VAL A 257 -7.32 -29.43 -2.87
CA VAL A 257 -6.56 -28.41 -3.62
C VAL A 257 -5.34 -27.96 -2.83
N ALA A 258 -5.46 -27.72 -1.52
CA ALA A 258 -4.32 -27.34 -0.69
C ALA A 258 -3.21 -28.40 -0.70
N ARG A 259 -3.58 -29.68 -0.50
CA ARG A 259 -2.64 -30.81 -0.51
C ARG A 259 -1.94 -30.96 -1.86
N GLU A 260 -2.70 -30.95 -2.95
CA GLU A 260 -2.12 -31.10 -4.29
C GLU A 260 -1.21 -29.92 -4.65
N PHE A 261 -1.62 -28.69 -4.30
CA PHE A 261 -0.85 -27.48 -4.54
C PHE A 261 0.51 -27.52 -3.81
N ALA A 262 0.48 -27.84 -2.52
CA ALA A 262 1.69 -27.96 -1.71
C ALA A 262 2.55 -29.16 -2.11
N ALA A 263 1.95 -30.33 -2.35
CA ALA A 263 2.71 -31.50 -2.79
C ALA A 263 3.39 -31.30 -4.15
N ASN A 264 2.76 -30.57 -5.08
CA ASN A 264 3.40 -30.17 -6.33
C ASN A 264 4.59 -29.22 -6.07
N ALA A 265 4.40 -28.19 -5.24
CA ALA A 265 5.46 -27.25 -4.89
C ALA A 265 6.64 -27.94 -4.21
N GLU A 266 6.39 -28.88 -3.30
CA GLU A 266 7.43 -29.68 -2.65
C GLU A 266 8.23 -30.48 -3.68
N LYS A 267 7.56 -31.26 -4.53
CA LYS A 267 8.20 -32.14 -5.52
C LYS A 267 9.02 -31.38 -6.57
N THR A 268 8.60 -30.14 -6.86
CA THR A 268 9.16 -29.35 -7.95
C THR A 268 10.02 -28.19 -7.47
N GLN A 269 10.19 -28.04 -6.16
CA GLN A 269 10.84 -26.90 -5.51
C GLN A 269 10.24 -25.57 -5.96
N GLY A 270 8.94 -25.41 -5.68
CA GLY A 270 8.22 -24.13 -5.76
C GLY A 270 7.42 -23.91 -7.04
N ARG A 271 7.24 -24.90 -7.93
CA ARG A 271 6.52 -24.69 -9.22
C ARG A 271 5.00 -24.81 -9.10
N SER A 272 4.43 -24.13 -8.11
CA SER A 272 2.99 -23.87 -7.99
C SER A 272 2.75 -22.37 -8.08
N MET A 273 1.80 -21.96 -8.93
CA MET A 273 1.55 -20.55 -9.26
C MET A 273 0.08 -20.23 -9.07
N ILE A 274 -0.22 -19.00 -8.63
CA ILE A 274 -1.59 -18.48 -8.62
C ILE A 274 -1.64 -17.21 -9.46
N ILE A 275 -2.50 -17.24 -10.48
CA ILE A 275 -2.78 -16.11 -11.35
C ILE A 275 -3.97 -15.34 -10.77
N ILE A 276 -3.79 -14.05 -10.47
CA ILE A 276 -4.80 -13.21 -9.82
C ILE A 276 -5.02 -11.92 -10.60
N GLY A 277 -6.27 -11.48 -10.72
CA GLY A 277 -6.62 -10.20 -11.31
C GLY A 277 -7.60 -9.38 -10.48
N ALA A 278 -8.33 -8.49 -11.16
CA ALA A 278 -9.24 -7.52 -10.56
C ALA A 278 -10.39 -8.14 -9.75
N GLY A 279 -10.80 -9.37 -10.05
CA GLY A 279 -11.87 -10.06 -9.32
C GLY A 279 -11.62 -10.19 -7.82
N MET A 280 -10.34 -10.24 -7.41
CA MET A 280 -9.92 -10.19 -6.01
C MET A 280 -9.39 -8.81 -5.58
N ASN A 281 -8.78 -8.06 -6.51
CA ASN A 281 -8.09 -6.79 -6.22
C ASN A 281 -9.01 -5.56 -6.12
N HIS A 282 -10.23 -5.63 -6.66
CA HIS A 282 -11.17 -4.49 -6.65
C HIS A 282 -12.16 -4.54 -5.47
N TRP A 283 -11.87 -5.34 -4.45
CA TRP A 283 -12.59 -5.32 -3.17
C TRP A 283 -11.94 -4.33 -2.21
N TYR A 284 -12.72 -3.78 -1.28
CA TYR A 284 -12.18 -2.89 -0.23
C TYR A 284 -11.06 -3.57 0.58
N HIS A 285 -11.25 -4.84 0.93
CA HIS A 285 -10.25 -5.69 1.59
C HIS A 285 -9.43 -6.54 0.61
N ALA A 286 -9.04 -5.96 -0.53
CA ALA A 286 -8.19 -6.63 -1.53
C ALA A 286 -6.84 -7.08 -0.95
N ASP A 287 -6.33 -6.35 0.03
CA ASP A 287 -5.12 -6.69 0.77
C ASP A 287 -5.24 -8.04 1.49
N MET A 288 -6.39 -8.35 2.10
CA MET A 288 -6.64 -9.65 2.74
C MET A 288 -6.72 -10.77 1.71
N ASN A 289 -7.38 -10.53 0.58
CA ASN A 289 -7.44 -11.48 -0.54
C ASN A 289 -6.02 -11.82 -1.05
N TYR A 290 -5.20 -10.79 -1.27
CA TYR A 290 -3.84 -10.95 -1.79
C TYR A 290 -2.92 -11.60 -0.75
N ARG A 291 -2.93 -11.12 0.50
CA ARG A 291 -2.07 -11.66 1.57
C ARG A 291 -2.39 -13.12 1.89
N GLY A 292 -3.66 -13.54 1.82
CA GLY A 292 -4.03 -14.95 1.96
C GLY A 292 -3.30 -15.83 0.94
N VAL A 293 -3.31 -15.42 -0.34
CA VAL A 293 -2.62 -16.15 -1.41
C VAL A 293 -1.09 -16.03 -1.30
N ILE A 294 -0.58 -14.83 -1.05
CA ILE A 294 0.87 -14.60 -0.92
C ILE A 294 1.44 -15.47 0.22
N ASN A 295 0.74 -15.58 1.35
CA ASN A 295 1.13 -16.48 2.44
C ASN A 295 1.17 -17.95 1.99
N LEU A 296 0.14 -18.44 1.31
CA LEU A 296 0.13 -19.80 0.76
C LEU A 296 1.35 -20.06 -0.16
N LEU A 297 1.68 -19.11 -1.02
CA LEU A 297 2.82 -19.19 -1.93
C LEU A 297 4.16 -19.15 -1.21
N MET A 298 4.32 -18.29 -0.20
CA MET A 298 5.54 -18.22 0.62
C MET A 298 5.74 -19.50 1.43
N LEU A 299 4.68 -20.04 2.04
CA LEU A 299 4.71 -21.31 2.78
C LEU A 299 5.04 -22.51 1.89
N CYS A 300 4.76 -22.43 0.58
CA CYS A 300 5.13 -23.45 -0.39
C CYS A 300 6.45 -23.15 -1.12
N GLY A 301 7.16 -22.08 -0.76
CA GLY A 301 8.41 -21.67 -1.40
C GLY A 301 8.30 -21.27 -2.88
N CYS A 302 7.14 -20.83 -3.34
CA CYS A 302 6.90 -20.63 -4.76
C CYS A 302 7.42 -19.30 -5.33
N ILE A 303 7.54 -18.25 -4.51
CA ILE A 303 7.92 -16.92 -4.97
C ILE A 303 9.40 -16.90 -5.35
N GLY A 304 9.72 -16.33 -6.51
CA GLY A 304 11.10 -16.29 -7.04
C GLY A 304 11.52 -17.54 -7.83
N GLN A 305 10.67 -18.56 -7.95
CA GLN A 305 10.94 -19.77 -8.72
C GLN A 305 10.27 -19.74 -10.10
N SER A 306 10.97 -20.17 -11.15
CA SER A 306 10.40 -20.25 -12.49
C SER A 306 9.27 -21.28 -12.55
N GLY A 307 8.08 -20.84 -12.98
CA GLY A 307 6.87 -21.67 -12.99
C GLY A 307 6.13 -21.70 -11.65
N GLY A 308 6.53 -20.86 -10.68
CA GLY A 308 5.85 -20.66 -9.41
C GLY A 308 5.60 -19.19 -9.12
N GLY A 309 4.82 -18.93 -8.07
CA GLY A 309 4.73 -17.62 -7.43
C GLY A 309 3.41 -16.88 -7.65
N TRP A 310 3.44 -15.59 -7.29
CA TRP A 310 2.30 -14.67 -7.37
C TRP A 310 2.30 -14.01 -8.75
N ALA A 311 1.32 -14.37 -9.57
CA ALA A 311 1.18 -13.87 -10.93
C ALA A 311 -0.01 -12.90 -11.01
N HIS A 312 0.23 -11.66 -10.59
CA HIS A 312 -0.76 -10.59 -10.66
C HIS A 312 -0.83 -9.96 -12.06
N TYR A 313 -2.03 -9.88 -12.61
CA TYR A 313 -2.29 -9.19 -13.88
C TYR A 313 -3.54 -8.31 -13.80
N VAL A 314 -3.37 -7.01 -14.09
CA VAL A 314 -4.43 -6.00 -14.11
C VAL A 314 -4.34 -5.16 -15.39
N GLY A 315 -3.95 -3.89 -15.29
CA GLY A 315 -3.53 -3.07 -16.41
C GLY A 315 -2.08 -3.33 -16.83
N GLN A 316 -1.65 -2.61 -17.85
CA GLN A 316 -0.31 -2.69 -18.42
C GLN A 316 0.64 -1.72 -17.69
N GLU A 317 1.10 -2.11 -16.52
CA GLU A 317 1.86 -1.23 -15.61
C GLU A 317 3.37 -1.23 -15.88
N LYS A 318 3.93 -2.36 -16.34
CA LYS A 318 5.37 -2.52 -16.49
C LYS A 318 5.94 -1.87 -17.74
N LEU A 319 6.27 -0.59 -17.60
CA LEU A 319 7.15 0.14 -18.51
C LEU A 319 8.60 -0.33 -18.31
N ARG A 320 9.09 -1.20 -19.20
CA ARG A 320 10.38 -1.88 -19.00
C ARG A 320 11.59 -0.93 -18.93
N PRO A 321 11.77 0.06 -19.85
CA PRO A 321 12.87 1.02 -19.77
C PRO A 321 12.57 2.17 -18.79
N GLN A 322 12.23 1.82 -17.54
CA GLN A 322 11.68 2.74 -16.53
C GLN A 322 12.53 4.00 -16.34
N THR A 323 13.82 3.86 -16.04
CA THR A 323 14.69 5.00 -15.67
C THR A 323 14.94 5.96 -16.84
N GLY A 324 14.98 5.44 -18.07
CA GLY A 324 15.08 6.26 -19.27
C GLY A 324 13.81 7.07 -19.51
N TRP A 325 12.65 6.43 -19.35
CA TRP A 325 11.36 7.10 -19.51
C TRP A 325 11.07 8.12 -18.42
N THR A 326 11.40 7.84 -17.15
CA THR A 326 11.11 8.77 -16.04
C THR A 326 11.82 10.11 -16.19
N ALA A 327 13.03 10.11 -16.76
CA ALA A 327 13.77 11.34 -17.01
C ALA A 327 12.99 12.24 -17.98
N LEU A 328 12.55 11.67 -19.12
CA LEU A 328 11.77 12.36 -20.13
C LEU A 328 10.40 12.80 -19.61
N ALA A 329 9.61 11.88 -19.05
CA ALA A 329 8.21 12.10 -18.73
C ALA A 329 7.98 13.16 -17.65
N PHE A 330 8.95 13.32 -16.74
CA PHE A 330 8.86 14.24 -15.61
C PHE A 330 9.90 15.37 -15.68
N ALA A 331 10.55 15.56 -16.84
CA ALA A 331 11.59 16.58 -17.08
C ALA A 331 12.73 16.56 -16.04
N LEU A 332 13.13 15.36 -15.57
CA LEU A 332 14.15 15.21 -14.53
C LEU A 332 15.57 15.43 -15.05
N ASP A 333 15.74 15.58 -16.35
CA ASP A 333 16.94 16.08 -17.00
C ASP A 333 17.11 17.60 -16.83
N TRP A 334 16.02 18.34 -16.55
CA TRP A 334 16.03 19.79 -16.34
C TRP A 334 15.79 20.21 -14.88
N ALA A 335 14.78 19.64 -14.23
CA ALA A 335 14.35 20.07 -12.90
C ALA A 335 13.98 18.88 -12.01
N ARG A 336 14.32 18.96 -10.72
CA ARG A 336 14.01 17.94 -9.72
C ARG A 336 13.61 18.60 -8.40
N PRO A 337 12.63 18.07 -7.66
CA PRO A 337 11.73 16.94 -7.98
C PRO A 337 10.49 17.34 -8.82
N PRO A 338 9.74 16.38 -9.41
CA PRO A 338 8.45 16.66 -10.03
C PRO A 338 7.32 16.75 -8.97
N ARG A 339 6.11 17.15 -9.38
CA ARG A 339 4.90 17.09 -8.55
C ARG A 339 4.05 15.86 -8.91
N GLN A 340 4.32 14.72 -8.27
CA GLN A 340 3.50 13.52 -8.40
C GLN A 340 2.35 13.55 -7.38
N GLN A 341 1.20 12.95 -7.72
CA GLN A 341 0.03 12.88 -6.86
C GLN A 341 -0.69 11.54 -6.93
N ALA A 342 -1.11 11.02 -5.77
CA ALA A 342 -2.01 9.87 -5.70
C ALA A 342 -3.45 10.29 -6.05
N SER A 343 -3.97 9.81 -7.19
CA SER A 343 -5.24 10.30 -7.73
C SER A 343 -6.48 9.93 -6.91
N THR A 344 -6.47 8.83 -6.15
CA THR A 344 -7.60 8.45 -5.29
C THR A 344 -7.89 9.53 -4.26
N SER A 345 -6.87 9.96 -3.51
CA SER A 345 -6.99 11.03 -2.52
C SER A 345 -7.33 12.38 -3.19
N PHE A 346 -6.72 12.66 -4.34
CA PHE A 346 -6.99 13.87 -5.10
C PHE A 346 -8.46 13.99 -5.51
N PHE A 347 -9.04 12.95 -6.13
CA PHE A 347 -10.43 12.99 -6.55
C PHE A 347 -11.39 12.84 -5.38
N TYR A 348 -11.03 12.06 -4.35
CA TYR A 348 -11.83 11.98 -3.12
C TYR A 348 -12.04 13.37 -2.50
N ALA A 349 -10.98 14.19 -2.45
CA ALA A 349 -11.02 15.57 -1.98
C ALA A 349 -11.74 16.52 -2.96
N HIS A 350 -11.33 16.54 -4.23
CA HIS A 350 -11.74 17.61 -5.18
C HIS A 350 -13.02 17.33 -5.95
N THR A 351 -13.56 16.12 -5.87
CA THR A 351 -14.95 15.85 -6.28
C THR A 351 -15.87 15.73 -5.07
N ASP A 352 -15.41 16.13 -3.89
CA ASP A 352 -16.16 16.17 -2.63
C ASP A 352 -16.84 14.86 -2.22
N GLN A 353 -16.32 13.72 -2.67
CA GLN A 353 -16.88 12.42 -2.30
C GLN A 353 -16.81 12.19 -0.78
N TRP A 354 -15.80 12.77 -0.13
CA TRP A 354 -15.65 12.76 1.33
C TRP A 354 -16.83 13.35 2.09
N ARG A 355 -17.60 14.25 1.47
CA ARG A 355 -18.78 14.86 2.09
C ARG A 355 -19.96 13.90 2.20
N TYR A 356 -19.90 12.74 1.56
CA TYR A 356 -20.97 11.75 1.53
C TYR A 356 -20.57 10.44 2.21
N GLU A 357 -19.37 10.39 2.80
CA GLU A 357 -18.81 9.19 3.40
C GLU A 357 -19.60 8.75 4.63
N LYS A 358 -19.94 7.46 4.71
CA LYS A 358 -20.73 6.89 5.81
C LYS A 358 -19.95 5.90 6.65
N LEU A 359 -18.78 5.45 6.19
CA LEU A 359 -17.91 4.57 6.96
C LEU A 359 -17.10 5.38 7.99
N ASP A 360 -17.27 5.08 9.27
CA ASP A 360 -16.38 5.56 10.33
C ASP A 360 -15.16 4.65 10.47
N MET A 361 -13.97 5.23 10.63
CA MET A 361 -12.74 4.45 10.81
C MET A 361 -12.75 3.56 12.05
N ALA A 362 -13.57 3.87 13.07
CA ALA A 362 -13.78 3.02 14.22
C ALA A 362 -14.45 1.68 13.89
N GLU A 363 -15.19 1.58 12.78
CA GLU A 363 -15.87 0.35 12.35
C GLU A 363 -14.88 -0.69 11.78
N ILE A 364 -13.75 -0.24 11.25
CA ILE A 364 -12.71 -1.11 10.66
C ILE A 364 -11.43 -1.20 11.51
N ALA A 365 -11.39 -0.47 12.64
CA ALA A 365 -10.30 -0.55 13.59
C ALA A 365 -10.27 -1.92 14.30
N SER A 366 -9.07 -2.40 14.61
CA SER A 366 -8.89 -3.62 15.40
C SER A 366 -9.65 -3.51 16.73
N PRO A 367 -10.32 -4.57 17.21
CA PRO A 367 -10.90 -4.62 18.56
C PRO A 367 -9.86 -4.47 19.69
N LEU A 368 -8.56 -4.61 19.38
CA LEU A 368 -7.46 -4.36 20.30
C LEU A 368 -6.97 -2.90 20.29
N ALA A 369 -7.46 -2.08 19.37
CA ALA A 369 -7.10 -0.66 19.27
C ALA A 369 -8.09 0.21 20.07
N ASP A 370 -7.60 1.35 20.57
CA ASP A 370 -8.49 2.35 21.17
C ASP A 370 -9.30 3.06 20.06
N ARG A 371 -10.55 2.64 19.88
CA ARG A 371 -11.47 3.22 18.88
C ARG A 371 -11.71 4.71 19.07
N LYS A 372 -11.50 5.28 20.27
CA LYS A 372 -11.62 6.73 20.48
C LYS A 372 -10.44 7.49 19.88
N VAL A 373 -9.27 6.87 19.83
CA VAL A 373 -8.06 7.45 19.22
C VAL A 373 -8.10 7.28 17.70
N TRP A 374 -8.62 6.14 17.23
CA TRP A 374 -8.57 5.74 15.81
C TRP A 374 -9.92 5.86 15.07
N GLY A 375 -10.94 6.46 15.67
CA GLY A 375 -12.19 6.80 14.97
C GLY A 375 -12.05 8.04 14.07
N GLY A 376 -13.17 8.43 13.46
CA GLY A 376 -13.29 9.68 12.71
C GLY A 376 -13.31 9.50 11.19
N ALA A 377 -13.33 10.63 10.47
CA ALA A 377 -13.53 10.65 9.03
C ALA A 377 -12.29 10.15 8.25
N MET A 378 -12.51 9.43 7.16
CA MET A 378 -11.41 8.95 6.30
C MET A 378 -10.52 10.07 5.73
N ILE A 379 -11.09 11.23 5.40
CA ILE A 379 -10.30 12.35 4.87
C ILE A 379 -9.31 12.92 5.89
N ASP A 380 -9.62 12.83 7.19
CA ASP A 380 -8.71 13.29 8.25
C ASP A 380 -7.41 12.48 8.23
N TYR A 381 -7.50 11.16 8.02
CA TYR A 381 -6.33 10.30 7.88
C TYR A 381 -5.46 10.70 6.69
N ASN A 382 -6.07 11.13 5.58
CA ASN A 382 -5.34 11.60 4.42
C ASN A 382 -4.59 12.90 4.70
N VAL A 383 -5.24 13.89 5.34
CA VAL A 383 -4.60 15.17 5.75
C VAL A 383 -3.44 14.93 6.71
N ARG A 384 -3.62 14.04 7.69
CA ARG A 384 -2.56 13.62 8.62
C ARG A 384 -1.40 12.95 7.90
N ALA A 385 -1.68 12.07 6.93
CA ALA A 385 -0.65 11.43 6.11
C ALA A 385 0.11 12.44 5.24
N GLU A 386 -0.59 13.37 4.57
CA GLU A 386 0.00 14.43 3.76
C GLU A 386 0.95 15.31 4.59
N ARG A 387 0.49 15.81 5.74
CA ARG A 387 1.31 16.69 6.59
C ARG A 387 2.49 15.98 7.26
N MET A 388 2.39 14.66 7.49
CA MET A 388 3.51 13.84 7.99
C MET A 388 4.50 13.45 6.89
N GLY A 389 4.22 13.82 5.64
CA GLY A 389 5.04 13.47 4.49
C GLY A 389 4.85 12.04 4.00
N TRP A 390 3.78 11.35 4.39
CA TRP A 390 3.51 9.98 3.94
C TRP A 390 2.87 9.94 2.56
N LEU A 391 2.04 10.93 2.23
CA LEU A 391 1.37 11.07 0.94
C LEU A 391 1.71 12.42 0.30
N PRO A 392 1.71 12.52 -1.04
CA PRO A 392 1.80 13.79 -1.72
C PRO A 392 0.49 14.58 -1.59
N SER A 393 0.59 15.90 -1.80
CA SER A 393 -0.53 16.84 -1.82
C SER A 393 -0.61 17.53 -3.18
N ALA A 394 -1.82 17.75 -3.70
CA ALA A 394 -2.06 18.59 -4.87
C ALA A 394 -3.45 19.27 -4.82
N PRO A 395 -3.53 20.61 -4.87
CA PRO A 395 -2.46 21.58 -4.58
C PRO A 395 -1.71 21.29 -3.27
N GLN A 396 -0.54 21.90 -3.06
CA GLN A 396 0.34 21.59 -1.91
C GLN A 396 0.14 22.52 -0.71
N LEU A 397 0.07 23.82 -1.00
CA LEU A 397 0.03 24.89 0.00
C LEU A 397 -1.14 25.81 -0.34
N ALA A 398 -1.75 26.41 0.68
CA ALA A 398 -2.83 27.38 0.52
C ALA A 398 -2.39 28.73 -0.05
N ARG A 399 -1.11 28.86 -0.41
CA ARG A 399 -0.52 30.04 -1.02
C ARG A 399 0.30 29.61 -2.22
N ASN A 400 0.29 30.45 -3.26
CA ASN A 400 1.07 30.21 -4.46
C ASN A 400 2.56 29.95 -4.11
N PRO A 401 3.12 28.78 -4.47
CA PRO A 401 4.46 28.37 -4.05
C PRO A 401 5.61 29.24 -4.58
N ILE A 402 5.38 30.00 -5.67
CA ILE A 402 6.33 31.03 -6.15
C ILE A 402 6.40 32.19 -5.15
N ARG A 403 5.24 32.60 -4.63
CA ARG A 403 5.18 33.67 -3.61
C ARG A 403 5.82 33.23 -2.31
N VAL A 404 5.63 31.97 -1.89
CA VAL A 404 6.29 31.42 -0.70
C VAL A 404 7.83 31.50 -0.81
N ALA A 405 8.39 31.17 -1.98
CA ALA A 405 9.84 31.31 -2.20
C ALA A 405 10.29 32.79 -2.13
N ALA A 406 9.51 33.70 -2.71
CA ALA A 406 9.79 35.14 -2.66
C ALA A 406 9.69 35.70 -1.23
N ASP A 407 8.73 35.26 -0.42
CA ASP A 407 8.59 35.68 0.98
C ASP A 407 9.75 35.17 1.83
N ALA A 408 10.20 33.93 1.61
CA ALA A 408 11.38 33.38 2.28
C ALA A 408 12.62 34.24 2.00
N GLN A 409 12.84 34.58 0.72
CA GLN A 409 13.92 35.47 0.31
C GLN A 409 13.80 36.87 0.93
N ALA A 410 12.61 37.46 0.94
CA ALA A 410 12.36 38.77 1.56
C ALA A 410 12.57 38.76 3.09
N ALA A 411 12.30 37.63 3.74
CA ALA A 411 12.56 37.41 5.16
C ALA A 411 14.04 37.10 5.47
N GLY A 412 14.89 36.92 4.46
CA GLY A 412 16.29 36.52 4.63
C GLY A 412 16.46 35.11 5.18
N LEU A 413 15.50 34.22 4.94
CA LEU A 413 15.50 32.83 5.40
C LEU A 413 15.67 31.85 4.23
N ASP A 414 16.29 30.69 4.50
CA ASP A 414 16.17 29.56 3.59
C ASP A 414 14.69 29.13 3.47
N ALA A 415 14.27 28.70 2.28
CA ALA A 415 12.87 28.34 2.03
C ALA A 415 12.38 27.21 2.93
N ARG A 416 13.26 26.25 3.27
CA ARG A 416 12.93 25.17 4.22
C ARG A 416 12.58 25.75 5.59
N ASP A 417 13.44 26.63 6.10
CA ASP A 417 13.28 27.23 7.43
C ASP A 417 12.06 28.16 7.48
N TYR A 418 11.83 28.92 6.41
CA TYR A 418 10.63 29.74 6.26
C TYR A 418 9.36 28.88 6.28
N VAL A 419 9.30 27.81 5.49
CA VAL A 419 8.13 26.92 5.44
C VAL A 419 7.89 26.24 6.78
N VAL A 420 8.93 25.73 7.45
CA VAL A 420 8.81 25.13 8.79
C VAL A 420 8.20 26.13 9.77
N LYS A 421 8.80 27.33 9.85
CA LYS A 421 8.32 28.38 10.75
C LYS A 421 6.88 28.79 10.45
N ALA A 422 6.58 29.04 9.17
CA ALA A 422 5.27 29.52 8.74
C ALA A 422 4.15 28.47 8.91
N LEU A 423 4.46 27.17 8.78
CA LEU A 423 3.52 26.09 9.09
C LEU A 423 3.31 25.94 10.60
N GLN A 424 4.35 26.16 11.42
CA GLN A 424 4.26 26.07 12.88
C GLN A 424 3.50 27.24 13.50
N ASP A 425 3.71 28.46 13.00
CA ASP A 425 3.00 29.66 13.48
C ASP A 425 1.63 29.88 12.80
N GLY A 426 1.32 29.08 11.77
CA GLY A 426 0.03 29.06 11.07
C GLY A 426 -0.15 30.16 10.02
N THR A 427 0.89 30.94 9.71
CA THR A 427 0.88 31.94 8.62
C THR A 427 0.90 31.29 7.23
N LEU A 428 1.35 30.04 7.14
CA LEU A 428 1.19 29.18 5.97
C LEU A 428 0.38 27.93 6.37
N ARG A 429 -0.42 27.42 5.45
CA ARG A 429 -1.23 26.20 5.65
C ARG A 429 -1.09 25.25 4.47
N LEU A 430 -1.24 23.97 4.73
CA LEU A 430 -1.42 22.97 3.67
C LEU A 430 -2.83 23.13 3.07
N SER A 431 -2.94 23.03 1.75
CA SER A 431 -4.23 23.19 1.06
C SER A 431 -5.22 22.07 1.37
N CYS A 432 -4.73 20.89 1.74
CA CYS A 432 -5.58 19.75 2.14
C CYS A 432 -6.40 20.01 3.41
N GLU A 433 -6.07 21.03 4.21
CA GLU A 433 -6.86 21.42 5.40
C GLU A 433 -8.15 22.18 5.04
N ASP A 434 -8.24 22.72 3.82
CA ASP A 434 -9.42 23.42 3.29
C ASP A 434 -9.53 23.20 1.77
N PRO A 435 -9.80 21.97 1.29
CA PRO A 435 -9.86 21.64 -0.14
C PRO A 435 -11.06 22.31 -0.86
N ASP A 436 -11.97 22.91 -0.11
CA ASP A 436 -13.12 23.68 -0.58
C ASP A 436 -12.87 25.20 -0.54
N ALA A 437 -11.65 25.65 -0.28
CA ALA A 437 -11.27 27.03 -0.50
C ALA A 437 -10.92 27.26 -1.99
N PRO A 438 -11.36 28.37 -2.62
CA PRO A 438 -11.12 28.64 -4.04
C PRO A 438 -9.65 28.65 -4.49
N GLU A 439 -8.72 28.93 -3.57
CA GLU A 439 -7.28 28.88 -3.77
C GLU A 439 -6.68 27.45 -3.72
N ASN A 440 -7.45 26.45 -3.25
CA ASN A 440 -6.97 25.12 -2.89
C ASN A 440 -7.44 23.97 -3.79
N TRP A 441 -8.21 24.25 -4.84
CA TRP A 441 -8.66 23.23 -5.79
C TRP A 441 -8.03 23.37 -7.17
N PRO A 442 -7.95 22.28 -7.96
CA PRO A 442 -7.49 22.34 -9.34
C PRO A 442 -8.42 23.20 -10.20
N ARG A 443 -7.84 24.00 -11.10
CA ARG A 443 -8.59 24.86 -12.03
C ARG A 443 -8.52 24.40 -13.48
N ASN A 444 -7.39 23.82 -13.87
CA ASN A 444 -7.13 23.39 -15.24
C ASN A 444 -6.81 21.90 -15.20
N LEU A 445 -7.56 21.10 -15.97
CA LEU A 445 -7.35 19.66 -16.07
C LEU A 445 -7.18 19.26 -17.54
N PHE A 446 -6.06 18.60 -17.82
CA PHE A 446 -5.82 17.94 -19.11
C PHE A 446 -6.09 16.45 -18.97
N VAL A 447 -6.89 15.90 -19.87
CA VAL A 447 -7.18 14.46 -19.96
C VAL A 447 -6.76 13.95 -21.33
N TRP A 448 -5.80 13.03 -21.38
CA TRP A 448 -5.37 12.40 -22.62
C TRP A 448 -5.09 10.93 -22.36
N ARG A 449 -5.29 10.08 -23.38
CA ARG A 449 -5.15 8.62 -23.28
C ARG A 449 -5.99 8.01 -22.14
N SER A 450 -7.07 8.70 -21.76
CA SER A 450 -7.95 8.36 -20.65
C SER A 450 -9.37 8.77 -20.99
N ASN A 451 -10.35 7.96 -20.57
CA ASN A 451 -11.76 8.32 -20.57
C ASN A 451 -12.24 8.45 -19.12
N LEU A 452 -11.67 9.42 -18.38
CA LEU A 452 -11.89 9.60 -16.94
C LEU A 452 -13.37 9.62 -16.58
N LEU A 453 -14.16 10.43 -17.27
CA LEU A 453 -15.58 10.63 -16.97
C LEU A 453 -16.48 9.50 -17.47
N GLY A 454 -15.98 8.61 -18.34
CA GLY A 454 -16.77 7.49 -18.89
C GLY A 454 -16.22 6.11 -18.54
N SER A 455 -15.21 6.00 -17.69
CA SER A 455 -14.57 4.72 -17.38
C SER A 455 -13.99 4.68 -15.96
N SER A 456 -12.95 5.46 -15.66
CA SER A 456 -12.18 5.29 -14.42
C SER A 456 -12.68 6.13 -13.25
N GLY A 457 -13.52 7.15 -13.48
CA GLY A 457 -14.07 8.04 -12.45
C GLY A 457 -15.11 7.35 -11.58
N LYS A 458 -14.69 6.81 -10.43
CA LYS A 458 -15.61 6.29 -9.41
C LYS A 458 -16.34 7.47 -8.77
N GLY A 459 -17.64 7.33 -8.59
CA GLY A 459 -18.48 8.44 -8.17
C GLY A 459 -18.72 9.46 -9.29
N HIS A 460 -19.02 8.98 -10.51
CA HIS A 460 -19.25 9.82 -11.70
C HIS A 460 -20.05 11.09 -11.42
N GLU A 461 -21.22 10.97 -10.79
CA GLU A 461 -22.11 12.10 -10.50
C GLU A 461 -21.46 13.18 -9.61
N TYR A 462 -20.49 12.81 -8.77
CA TYR A 462 -19.74 13.76 -7.96
C TYR A 462 -18.72 14.54 -8.79
N PHE A 463 -18.15 13.94 -9.85
CA PHE A 463 -17.35 14.69 -10.83
C PHE A 463 -18.22 15.73 -11.53
N LEU A 464 -19.40 15.34 -12.02
CA LEU A 464 -20.32 16.28 -12.68
C LEU A 464 -20.69 17.45 -11.77
N LYS A 465 -21.08 17.15 -10.52
CA LYS A 465 -21.50 18.16 -9.54
C LYS A 465 -20.36 19.09 -9.14
N HIS A 466 -19.32 18.54 -8.53
CA HIS A 466 -18.34 19.33 -7.79
C HIS A 466 -17.19 19.80 -8.68
N LEU A 467 -16.80 18.99 -9.66
CA LEU A 467 -15.68 19.33 -10.53
C LEU A 467 -16.12 20.14 -11.75
N LEU A 468 -17.21 19.74 -12.42
CA LEU A 468 -17.69 20.37 -13.67
C LEU A 468 -18.79 21.42 -13.44
N GLY A 469 -19.59 21.30 -12.37
CA GLY A 469 -20.75 22.18 -12.17
C GLY A 469 -21.90 21.90 -13.16
N ALA A 470 -21.96 20.68 -13.69
CA ALA A 470 -23.01 20.22 -14.59
C ALA A 470 -24.22 19.65 -13.81
N GLU A 471 -25.34 19.44 -14.51
CA GLU A 471 -26.43 18.63 -13.97
C GLU A 471 -25.93 17.24 -13.58
N HIS A 472 -26.44 16.71 -12.46
CA HIS A 472 -25.95 15.48 -11.87
C HIS A 472 -27.07 14.62 -11.27
N GLY A 473 -26.80 13.34 -11.12
CA GLY A 473 -27.68 12.31 -10.56
C GLY A 473 -27.45 11.95 -9.09
N VAL A 474 -26.66 12.70 -8.31
CA VAL A 474 -26.46 12.44 -6.87
C VAL A 474 -27.82 12.42 -6.13
N GLN A 475 -28.20 11.27 -5.58
CA GLN A 475 -29.49 11.07 -4.90
C GLN A 475 -29.42 11.28 -3.38
N GLY A 476 -28.30 10.91 -2.77
CA GLY A 476 -28.07 11.03 -1.33
C GLY A 476 -27.78 12.48 -0.91
N LYS A 477 -28.01 12.77 0.37
CA LYS A 477 -27.56 14.02 0.99
C LYS A 477 -26.11 13.88 1.44
N ASP A 478 -25.40 15.01 1.49
CA ASP A 478 -24.11 15.07 2.18
C ASP A 478 -24.29 14.90 3.70
N LEU A 479 -23.17 14.88 4.42
CA LEU A 479 -23.16 14.74 5.88
C LEU A 479 -23.97 15.86 6.52
N GLY A 480 -25.02 15.47 7.23
CA GLY A 480 -25.92 16.40 7.90
C GLY A 480 -25.36 16.92 9.23
N PRO A 481 -26.07 17.85 9.91
CA PRO A 481 -25.64 18.39 11.20
C PRO A 481 -25.53 17.35 12.34
N GLN A 482 -26.17 16.19 12.18
CA GLN A 482 -26.12 15.08 13.14
C GLN A 482 -25.05 14.04 12.79
N ASP A 483 -24.46 14.12 11.60
CA ASP A 483 -23.39 13.23 11.19
C ASP A 483 -22.04 13.75 11.72
N ALA A 484 -21.10 12.85 12.01
CA ALA A 484 -19.76 13.24 12.41
C ALA A 484 -19.03 13.92 11.23
N ARG A 485 -18.68 15.19 11.40
CA ARG A 485 -17.87 15.96 10.44
C ARG A 485 -16.38 15.69 10.65
N PRO A 486 -15.53 15.85 9.61
CA PRO A 486 -14.08 15.76 9.76
C PRO A 486 -13.54 16.81 10.74
N ALA A 487 -12.45 16.48 11.40
CA ALA A 487 -11.79 17.33 12.38
C ALA A 487 -10.55 18.07 11.80
N GLU A 488 -9.93 17.54 10.75
CA GLU A 488 -8.72 18.09 10.14
C GLU A 488 -9.03 18.91 8.87
N VAL A 489 -10.26 18.77 8.33
CA VAL A 489 -10.74 19.48 7.14
C VAL A 489 -11.83 20.47 7.51
N LYS A 490 -11.71 21.70 7.02
CA LYS A 490 -12.74 22.72 7.21
C LYS A 490 -14.02 22.37 6.45
N TRP A 491 -15.14 22.37 7.16
CA TRP A 491 -16.47 22.18 6.56
C TRP A 491 -17.05 23.50 6.06
N HIS A 492 -17.49 23.52 4.79
CA HIS A 492 -18.33 24.58 4.24
C HIS A 492 -19.77 24.08 4.13
N GLU A 493 -20.74 24.85 4.66
CA GLU A 493 -22.16 24.46 4.65
C GLU A 493 -22.71 24.30 3.23
N LYS A 494 -22.22 25.12 2.29
CA LYS A 494 -22.46 24.92 0.87
C LYS A 494 -21.18 24.41 0.23
N ALA A 495 -21.23 23.18 -0.28
CA ALA A 495 -20.15 22.63 -1.07
C ALA A 495 -19.93 23.46 -2.34
N PRO A 496 -18.68 23.72 -2.75
CA PRO A 496 -18.38 24.27 -4.06
C PRO A 496 -18.83 23.33 -5.20
N GLU A 497 -19.22 23.92 -6.31
CA GLU A 497 -19.58 23.24 -7.57
C GLU A 497 -18.83 23.93 -8.71
N GLY A 498 -18.49 23.18 -9.76
CA GLY A 498 -17.72 23.72 -10.90
C GLY A 498 -16.32 24.20 -10.52
N LYS A 499 -15.55 23.38 -9.78
CA LYS A 499 -14.18 23.73 -9.37
C LYS A 499 -13.22 23.95 -10.55
N LEU A 500 -13.39 23.24 -11.67
CA LEU A 500 -12.59 23.43 -12.87
C LEU A 500 -13.04 24.66 -13.64
N ASP A 501 -12.06 25.49 -14.02
CA ASP A 501 -12.24 26.60 -14.96
C ASP A 501 -12.05 26.12 -16.42
N LEU A 502 -11.28 25.05 -16.64
CA LEU A 502 -10.99 24.50 -17.97
C LEU A 502 -10.72 22.98 -17.94
N LEU A 503 -11.48 22.23 -18.72
CA LEU A 503 -11.26 20.82 -19.04
C LEU A 503 -10.90 20.65 -20.52
N VAL A 504 -9.66 20.21 -20.77
CA VAL A 504 -9.14 19.93 -22.12
C VAL A 504 -8.94 18.43 -22.28
N THR A 505 -9.55 17.84 -23.32
CA THR A 505 -9.39 16.41 -23.63
C THR A 505 -8.75 16.18 -24.99
N LEU A 506 -7.72 15.32 -25.05
CA LEU A 506 -7.10 14.84 -26.28
C LEU A 506 -7.57 13.41 -26.54
N ASP A 507 -8.24 13.19 -27.68
CA ASP A 507 -8.74 11.87 -28.07
C ASP A 507 -8.85 11.78 -29.60
N PHE A 508 -8.76 10.56 -30.14
CA PHE A 508 -8.98 10.29 -31.57
C PHE A 508 -10.45 9.93 -31.85
N ARG A 509 -11.27 9.77 -30.80
CA ARG A 509 -12.73 9.57 -30.89
C ARG A 509 -13.44 10.48 -29.89
N MET A 510 -14.70 10.82 -30.17
CA MET A 510 -15.54 11.58 -29.24
C MET A 510 -15.98 10.69 -28.06
N SER A 511 -15.14 10.59 -27.02
CA SER A 511 -15.45 9.81 -25.82
C SER A 511 -16.40 10.56 -24.88
N THR A 512 -16.90 9.88 -23.84
CA THR A 512 -17.73 10.52 -22.79
C THR A 512 -17.01 11.71 -22.17
N THR A 513 -15.70 11.60 -21.94
CA THR A 513 -14.93 12.73 -21.39
C THR A 513 -14.90 13.89 -22.37
N CYS A 514 -14.70 13.65 -23.67
CA CYS A 514 -14.78 14.70 -24.69
C CYS A 514 -16.13 15.41 -24.71
N LEU A 515 -17.24 14.69 -24.56
CA LEU A 515 -18.59 15.27 -24.55
C LEU A 515 -18.82 16.27 -23.41
N TYR A 516 -18.08 16.12 -22.30
CA TYR A 516 -18.14 17.02 -21.15
C TYR A 516 -16.98 18.04 -21.11
N SER A 517 -16.07 18.01 -22.08
CA SER A 517 -14.90 18.90 -22.08
C SER A 517 -15.20 20.23 -22.75
N ASP A 518 -14.55 21.29 -22.28
CA ASP A 518 -14.63 22.62 -22.91
C ASP A 518 -13.89 22.63 -24.26
N ILE A 519 -12.75 21.94 -24.32
CA ILE A 519 -11.92 21.83 -25.52
C ILE A 519 -11.62 20.36 -25.80
N VAL A 520 -11.84 19.96 -27.04
CA VAL A 520 -11.45 18.64 -27.56
C VAL A 520 -10.38 18.85 -28.63
N LEU A 521 -9.21 18.24 -28.44
CA LEU A 521 -8.10 18.28 -29.37
C LEU A 521 -7.97 16.93 -30.10
N PRO A 522 -7.96 16.90 -31.45
CA PRO A 522 -7.90 15.65 -32.20
C PRO A 522 -6.51 15.00 -32.08
N SER A 523 -6.42 13.89 -31.36
CA SER A 523 -5.18 13.11 -31.26
C SER A 523 -5.07 12.10 -32.41
N ALA A 524 -3.85 11.81 -32.83
CA ALA A 524 -3.57 10.76 -33.83
C ALA A 524 -3.86 9.37 -33.25
N SER A 525 -4.40 8.48 -34.08
CA SER A 525 -4.59 7.08 -33.70
C SER A 525 -3.25 6.35 -33.54
N TRP A 526 -3.30 5.10 -33.10
CA TRP A 526 -2.09 4.29 -32.89
C TRP A 526 -1.32 3.97 -34.18
N TYR A 527 -1.96 4.06 -35.35
CA TYR A 527 -1.36 3.78 -36.66
C TYR A 527 -0.87 5.04 -37.38
N GLU A 528 -0.86 6.19 -36.71
CA GLU A 528 -0.54 7.50 -37.30
C GLU A 528 0.54 8.23 -36.48
N LYS A 529 1.20 7.54 -35.55
CA LYS A 529 2.25 8.11 -34.70
C LYS A 529 3.34 7.10 -34.37
N ASN A 530 4.49 7.63 -34.01
CA ASN A 530 5.62 6.85 -33.52
C ASN A 530 5.64 6.89 -31.99
N ASP A 531 5.70 5.73 -31.36
CA ASP A 531 5.79 5.56 -29.91
C ASP A 531 6.34 4.16 -29.59
N LEU A 532 6.52 3.81 -28.31
CA LEU A 532 6.97 2.49 -27.86
C LEU A 532 5.95 1.84 -26.92
N ASN A 533 5.89 0.51 -26.94
CA ASN A 533 5.05 -0.28 -26.05
C ASN A 533 5.82 -1.46 -25.43
N THR A 534 5.57 -1.71 -24.14
CA THR A 534 6.07 -2.87 -23.38
C THR A 534 4.99 -3.37 -22.43
N SER A 535 5.00 -4.66 -22.08
CA SER A 535 4.02 -5.26 -21.16
C SER A 535 4.68 -6.23 -20.17
N ASP A 536 4.02 -6.48 -19.05
CA ASP A 536 4.31 -7.57 -18.10
C ASP A 536 4.40 -8.94 -18.77
N MET A 537 3.50 -9.19 -19.73
CA MET A 537 3.25 -10.51 -20.32
C MET A 537 4.43 -11.06 -21.12
N HIS A 538 5.28 -10.19 -21.67
CA HIS A 538 6.40 -10.60 -22.51
C HIS A 538 7.59 -9.61 -22.43
N PRO A 539 8.83 -10.06 -22.66
CA PRO A 539 10.02 -9.21 -22.53
C PRO A 539 10.26 -8.25 -23.70
N PHE A 540 9.44 -8.31 -24.76
CA PHE A 540 9.65 -7.49 -25.95
C PHE A 540 9.27 -6.02 -25.74
N ILE A 541 10.08 -5.14 -26.35
CA ILE A 541 9.74 -3.76 -26.65
C ILE A 541 9.50 -3.65 -28.16
N HIS A 542 8.41 -3.02 -28.56
CA HIS A 542 8.07 -2.84 -29.97
C HIS A 542 7.42 -1.47 -30.20
N PRO A 543 7.51 -0.92 -31.42
CA PRO A 543 7.00 0.42 -31.71
C PRO A 543 5.51 0.41 -32.03
N LEU A 544 4.90 1.59 -31.93
CA LEU A 544 3.84 2.06 -32.81
C LEU A 544 4.52 2.81 -33.97
N SER A 545 3.97 2.72 -35.17
CA SER A 545 4.53 3.40 -36.33
C SER A 545 3.44 4.02 -37.18
N ALA A 546 3.71 5.22 -37.68
CA ALA A 546 2.81 5.92 -38.60
C ALA A 546 2.77 5.18 -39.95
N ALA A 547 1.66 4.49 -40.21
CA ALA A 547 1.37 3.87 -41.50
C ALA A 547 1.00 4.93 -42.55
N VAL A 548 0.37 6.02 -42.10
CA VAL A 548 0.07 7.24 -42.85
C VAL A 548 0.23 8.44 -41.91
N ASP A 549 0.30 9.65 -42.48
CA ASP A 549 0.23 10.88 -41.68
C ASP A 549 -1.12 10.97 -40.94
N PRO A 550 -1.18 11.58 -39.73
CA PRO A 550 -2.44 11.82 -39.02
C PRO A 550 -3.49 12.47 -39.92
N VAL A 551 -4.66 11.83 -40.05
CA VAL A 551 -5.71 12.34 -40.93
C VAL A 551 -6.33 13.65 -40.41
N TRP A 552 -6.83 14.46 -41.36
CA TRP A 552 -7.44 15.77 -41.11
C TRP A 552 -6.49 16.75 -40.40
N GLN A 553 -6.84 17.14 -39.17
CA GLN A 553 -6.05 18.07 -38.34
C GLN A 553 -5.54 17.36 -37.08
N ALA A 554 -5.61 16.02 -37.04
CA ALA A 554 -5.10 15.26 -35.91
C ALA A 554 -3.59 15.44 -35.80
N ARG A 555 -3.07 15.35 -34.57
CA ARG A 555 -1.63 15.39 -34.27
C ARG A 555 -1.32 14.35 -33.20
N SER A 556 -0.09 13.84 -33.17
CA SER A 556 0.32 12.98 -32.05
C SER A 556 0.25 13.75 -30.72
N ASP A 557 0.02 13.04 -29.61
CA ASP A 557 -0.02 13.66 -28.28
C ASP A 557 1.25 14.50 -28.02
N TRP A 558 2.40 14.01 -28.47
CA TRP A 558 3.69 14.70 -28.42
C TRP A 558 3.66 16.05 -29.15
N GLU A 559 3.23 16.10 -30.41
CA GLU A 559 3.18 17.34 -31.18
C GLU A 559 2.12 18.32 -30.65
N ILE A 560 1.03 17.81 -30.07
CA ILE A 560 0.02 18.65 -29.39
C ILE A 560 0.66 19.34 -28.19
N TYR A 561 1.28 18.58 -27.27
CA TYR A 561 1.90 19.17 -26.08
C TYR A 561 3.09 20.06 -26.40
N LYS A 562 3.89 19.73 -27.42
CA LYS A 562 4.95 20.61 -27.93
C LYS A 562 4.39 21.94 -28.43
N GLY A 563 3.29 21.90 -29.19
CA GLY A 563 2.59 23.10 -29.64
C GLY A 563 2.03 23.94 -28.48
N LEU A 564 1.47 23.29 -27.47
CA LEU A 564 0.99 23.96 -26.25
C LEU A 564 2.14 24.60 -25.47
N ALA A 565 3.27 23.91 -25.32
CA ALA A 565 4.47 24.44 -24.66
C ALA A 565 4.99 25.68 -25.38
N LYS A 566 5.02 25.67 -26.72
CA LYS A 566 5.38 26.84 -27.53
C LYS A 566 4.43 28.02 -27.28
N ALA A 567 3.12 27.79 -27.38
CA ALA A 567 2.13 28.84 -27.16
C ALA A 567 2.19 29.39 -25.72
N PHE A 568 2.41 28.52 -24.73
CA PHE A 568 2.59 28.94 -23.34
C PHE A 568 3.83 29.81 -23.17
N ALA A 569 4.98 29.41 -23.74
CA ALA A 569 6.22 30.19 -23.69
C ALA A 569 6.04 31.62 -24.25
N GLU A 570 5.26 31.76 -25.34
CA GLU A 570 4.94 33.06 -25.93
C GLU A 570 4.01 33.91 -25.04
N VAL A 571 2.96 33.30 -24.48
CA VAL A 571 1.92 34.00 -23.70
C VAL A 571 2.35 34.29 -22.27
N CYS A 572 3.30 33.53 -21.70
CA CYS A 572 3.71 33.73 -20.31
C CYS A 572 4.60 34.97 -20.12
N VAL A 573 5.20 35.51 -21.19
CA VAL A 573 6.10 36.68 -21.12
C VAL A 573 5.35 37.90 -20.56
N GLY A 574 5.92 38.52 -19.52
CA GLY A 574 5.28 39.62 -18.79
C GLY A 574 4.40 39.16 -17.61
N HIS A 575 4.14 37.86 -17.50
CA HIS A 575 3.38 37.24 -16.39
C HIS A 575 4.21 36.28 -15.55
N LEU A 576 5.04 35.45 -16.18
CA LEU A 576 5.94 34.48 -15.55
C LEU A 576 7.31 34.53 -16.25
N GLY A 577 8.38 34.70 -15.47
CA GLY A 577 9.77 34.73 -15.96
C GLY A 577 10.56 33.50 -15.53
N VAL A 578 11.76 33.75 -15.00
CA VAL A 578 12.55 32.75 -14.27
C VAL A 578 12.13 32.80 -12.81
N GLU A 579 11.33 31.84 -12.38
CA GLU A 579 10.69 31.84 -11.07
C GLU A 579 11.30 30.77 -10.17
N LYS A 580 11.43 31.09 -8.88
CA LYS A 580 11.71 30.10 -7.85
C LYS A 580 10.41 29.69 -7.20
N GLU A 581 10.18 28.38 -7.08
CA GLU A 581 9.01 27.85 -6.39
C GLU A 581 9.38 26.85 -5.31
N VAL A 582 8.58 26.83 -4.24
CA VAL A 582 8.63 25.79 -3.23
C VAL A 582 7.87 24.55 -3.70
N VAL A 583 8.50 23.38 -3.58
CA VAL A 583 7.88 22.08 -3.84
C VAL A 583 7.99 21.20 -2.62
N LEU A 584 6.86 20.61 -2.22
CA LEU A 584 6.80 19.60 -1.18
C LEU A 584 6.89 18.21 -1.81
N THR A 585 7.73 17.33 -1.25
CA THR A 585 7.84 15.93 -1.70
C THR A 585 7.62 15.00 -0.50
N PRO A 586 6.77 13.98 -0.59
CA PRO A 586 6.62 13.01 0.49
C PRO A 586 7.94 12.24 0.73
N LEU A 587 8.00 11.51 1.83
CA LEU A 587 9.05 10.56 2.12
C LEU A 587 9.02 9.46 1.05
N MET A 588 10.03 9.43 0.19
CA MET A 588 10.07 8.51 -0.93
C MET A 588 10.63 7.16 -0.47
N HIS A 589 9.93 6.08 -0.81
CA HIS A 589 10.51 4.73 -0.80
C HIS A 589 11.73 4.67 -1.75
N ASP A 590 12.64 3.73 -1.50
CA ASP A 590 13.89 3.55 -2.26
C ASP A 590 14.82 4.77 -2.20
N THR A 591 14.66 5.57 -1.15
CA THR A 591 15.57 6.66 -0.78
C THR A 591 15.89 6.58 0.71
N PRO A 592 16.94 7.24 1.20
CA PRO A 592 17.19 7.35 2.64
C PRO A 592 16.00 7.94 3.43
N GLY A 593 15.12 8.71 2.78
CA GLY A 593 13.91 9.28 3.38
C GLY A 593 12.88 8.23 3.82
N GLU A 594 12.99 6.98 3.35
CA GLU A 594 12.12 5.88 3.81
C GLU A 594 12.31 5.56 5.31
N LEU A 595 13.45 5.96 5.87
CA LEU A 595 13.76 5.85 7.31
C LEU A 595 13.13 6.99 8.12
N GLY A 596 11.83 7.23 7.94
CA GLY A 596 11.07 8.32 8.57
C GLY A 596 10.85 8.10 10.08
N GLN A 597 9.78 7.37 10.43
CA GLN A 597 9.39 7.11 11.82
C GLN A 597 9.54 5.61 12.17
N PRO A 598 10.52 5.23 13.02
CA PRO A 598 10.93 3.82 13.18
C PRO A 598 10.06 2.95 14.08
N LEU A 599 9.49 3.54 15.15
CA LEU A 599 8.91 2.79 16.27
C LEU A 599 7.43 3.08 16.51
N ASP A 600 6.99 4.30 16.22
CA ASP A 600 5.65 4.80 16.47
C ASP A 600 5.28 5.88 15.44
N VAL A 601 4.04 6.35 15.50
CA VAL A 601 3.53 7.47 14.70
C VAL A 601 3.46 8.70 15.60
N LYS A 602 4.12 9.79 15.19
CA LYS A 602 4.11 11.09 15.85
C LYS A 602 3.77 12.20 14.88
N GLU A 603 2.94 13.13 15.35
CA GLU A 603 2.45 14.28 14.61
C GLU A 603 3.01 15.61 15.14
N TRP A 604 3.67 16.36 14.27
CA TRP A 604 4.23 17.66 14.63
C TRP A 604 3.14 18.71 14.96
N LYS A 605 2.03 18.76 14.21
CA LYS A 605 0.93 19.72 14.48
C LYS A 605 0.20 19.47 15.81
N ARG A 606 0.34 18.25 16.37
CA ARG A 606 -0.15 17.89 17.72
C ARG A 606 0.92 18.06 18.81
N GLY A 607 2.10 18.59 18.48
CA GLY A 607 3.20 18.75 19.42
C GLY A 607 3.87 17.44 19.86
N GLN A 608 3.66 16.34 19.14
CA GLN A 608 4.21 15.02 19.51
C GLN A 608 5.66 14.82 19.03
N CYS A 609 6.10 15.63 18.05
CA CYS A 609 7.47 15.68 17.55
C CYS A 609 7.74 17.06 16.92
N GLU A 610 8.99 17.32 16.57
CA GLU A 610 9.37 18.51 15.78
C GLU A 610 8.95 18.34 14.31
N LEU A 611 8.66 19.45 13.64
CA LEU A 611 8.45 19.49 12.18
C LEU A 611 9.82 19.43 11.51
N VAL A 612 10.20 18.27 11.01
CA VAL A 612 11.47 18.02 10.32
C VAL A 612 11.18 17.60 8.88
N PRO A 613 11.34 18.51 7.91
CA PRO A 613 11.15 18.19 6.49
C PRO A 613 12.03 17.03 6.06
N GLY A 614 11.42 16.04 5.40
CA GLY A 614 12.10 14.81 4.97
C GLY A 614 12.23 13.74 6.04
N ARG A 615 11.56 13.89 7.20
CA ARG A 615 11.53 12.87 8.26
C ARG A 615 10.18 12.73 8.97
N THR A 616 9.63 13.84 9.46
CA THR A 616 8.31 13.89 10.14
C THR A 616 7.29 14.75 9.38
N ALA A 617 7.71 15.32 8.25
CA ALA A 617 6.93 16.15 7.34
C ALA A 617 7.49 15.98 5.90
N PRO A 618 6.77 16.42 4.84
CA PRO A 618 7.31 16.42 3.49
C PRO A 618 8.67 17.13 3.39
N ALA A 619 9.55 16.64 2.52
CA ALA A 619 10.75 17.39 2.15
C ALA A 619 10.36 18.70 1.46
N VAL A 620 11.13 19.76 1.71
CA VAL A 620 10.94 21.08 1.08
C VAL A 620 12.10 21.29 0.12
N SER A 621 11.81 21.57 -1.14
CA SER A 621 12.81 21.89 -2.17
C SER A 621 12.43 23.20 -2.86
N VAL A 622 13.44 23.94 -3.33
CA VAL A 622 13.25 25.10 -4.21
C VAL A 622 13.64 24.70 -5.62
N ILE A 623 12.75 24.91 -6.57
CA ILE A 623 12.99 24.65 -7.99
C ILE A 623 12.96 25.98 -8.72
N GLU A 624 13.95 26.21 -9.57
CA GLU A 624 13.94 27.31 -10.53
C GLU A 624 13.28 26.84 -11.83
N ARG A 625 12.34 27.63 -12.35
CA ARG A 625 11.62 27.34 -13.59
C ARG A 625 11.75 28.51 -14.54
N ASP A 626 12.29 28.26 -15.72
CA ASP A 626 12.38 29.22 -16.80
C ASP A 626 11.16 29.08 -17.71
N TYR A 627 10.06 29.77 -17.35
CA TYR A 627 8.80 29.64 -18.08
C TYR A 627 8.87 30.09 -19.55
N PRO A 628 9.53 31.21 -19.90
CA PRO A 628 9.72 31.62 -21.29
C PRO A 628 10.45 30.59 -22.17
N ASN A 629 11.23 29.68 -21.57
CA ASN A 629 12.00 28.68 -22.30
C ASN A 629 11.44 27.25 -22.15
N VAL A 630 10.19 27.07 -21.73
CA VAL A 630 9.61 25.72 -21.53
C VAL A 630 9.51 24.88 -22.82
N HIS A 631 9.51 25.51 -23.99
CA HIS A 631 9.46 24.84 -25.28
C HIS A 631 10.82 24.32 -25.77
N ASP A 632 11.88 25.03 -25.40
CA ASP A 632 13.26 24.75 -25.84
C ASP A 632 13.89 23.66 -24.97
#